data_AF-A0A3B0SE45-F1
#
_entry.id   AF-A0A3B0SE45-F1
#
_cell.length_a   1.000
_cell.length_b   1.000
_cell.length_c   1.000
_cell.angle_alpha   90.00
_cell.angle_beta   90.00
_cell.angle_gamma   90.00
#
_symmetry.space_group_name_H-M   'P 1'
#
loop_
_entity.id
_entity.type
_entity.pdbx_description
1 polymer ?
#
loop_
_entity_poly.entity_id
_entity_poly.type
_entity_poly.pdbx_seq_one_letter_code
_entity_poly.pdbx_strand_id
1 'polypeptide(L)'
;MEGFWGALPIILIVLFFLSRGLANRQRHTELVNTFSKIQKKRKSRIIAVVHRTEPMGLLGIPMLRYIDLNDAEDILEAIRKTPPNKSLEFVMHTPGGLVLPALQIARAIKAHP
;
A
#
# COMPACT_ATOMS: atom_id res chain seq x y z
N MET A 1 -37.54 -24.18 16.33
CA MET A 1 -36.82 -23.01 16.90
C MET A 1 -35.31 -23.25 17.05
N GLU A 2 -34.86 -24.50 17.14
CA GLU A 2 -33.43 -24.88 17.26
C GLU A 2 -32.53 -24.44 16.08
N GLY A 3 -33.02 -24.47 14.83
CA GLY A 3 -32.21 -24.19 13.64
C GLY A 3 -31.78 -22.72 13.47
N PHE A 4 -32.53 -21.78 14.05
CA PHE A 4 -32.24 -20.34 13.91
C PHE A 4 -31.06 -19.91 14.79
N TRP A 5 -30.95 -20.48 15.99
CA TRP A 5 -29.84 -20.25 16.91
C TRP A 5 -28.52 -20.87 16.40
N GLY A 6 -28.59 -21.97 15.64
CA GLY A 6 -27.41 -22.59 15.02
C GLY A 6 -26.81 -21.78 13.85
N ALA A 7 -27.63 -21.05 13.10
CA ALA A 7 -27.17 -20.24 11.96
C ALA A 7 -26.62 -18.85 12.37
N LEU A 8 -27.09 -18.31 13.50
CA LEU A 8 -26.68 -17.00 14.01
C LEU A 8 -25.15 -16.81 14.12
N PRO A 9 -24.36 -17.73 14.72
CA PRO A 9 -22.90 -17.55 14.80
C PRO A 9 -22.22 -17.53 13.43
N ILE A 10 -22.72 -18.31 12.45
CA ILE A 10 -22.17 -18.34 11.09
C ILE A 10 -22.43 -17.00 10.40
N ILE A 11 -23.63 -16.44 10.54
CA ILE A 11 -24.00 -15.14 9.99
C ILE A 11 -23.12 -14.04 10.59
N LEU A 12 -22.89 -14.05 11.91
CA LEU A 12 -22.02 -13.09 12.58
C LEU A 12 -20.56 -13.18 12.12
N ILE A 13 -20.03 -14.40 11.93
CA ILE A 13 -18.67 -14.61 11.39
C ILE A 13 -18.58 -14.04 9.97
N VAL A 14 -19.56 -14.31 9.10
CA VAL A 14 -19.59 -13.77 7.74
C VAL A 14 -19.65 -12.25 7.74
N LEU A 15 -20.50 -11.65 8.58
CA LEU A 15 -20.59 -10.20 8.74
C LEU A 15 -19.29 -9.58 9.29
N PHE A 16 -18.58 -10.28 10.17
CA PHE A 16 -17.28 -9.85 10.66
C PHE A 16 -16.23 -9.79 9.54
N PHE A 17 -16.13 -10.82 8.71
CA PHE A 17 -15.20 -10.81 7.57
C PHE A 17 -15.58 -9.75 6.52
N LEU A 18 -16.88 -9.58 6.25
CA LEU A 18 -17.36 -8.58 5.30
C LEU A 18 -17.09 -7.14 5.79
N SER A 19 -17.37 -6.86 7.06
CA SER A 19 -17.12 -5.54 7.66
C SER A 19 -15.63 -5.18 7.68
N ARG A 20 -14.73 -6.14 7.95
CA ARG A 20 -13.27 -5.91 7.83
C ARG A 20 -12.86 -5.56 6.40
N GLY A 21 -13.42 -6.23 5.39
CA GLY A 21 -13.15 -5.93 3.99
C GLY A 21 -13.55 -4.49 3.62
N LEU A 22 -14.73 -4.05 4.05
CA LEU A 22 -15.20 -2.68 3.83
C LEU A 22 -14.33 -1.63 4.55
N ALA A 23 -13.97 -1.88 5.81
CA ALA A 23 -13.13 -0.97 6.59
C ALA A 23 -11.72 -0.79 5.99
N ASN A 24 -11.13 -1.85 5.43
CA ASN A 24 -9.83 -1.78 4.75
C ASN A 24 -9.91 -0.89 3.50
N ARG A 25 -10.98 -1.03 2.71
CA ARG A 25 -11.19 -0.22 1.49
C ARG A 25 -11.38 1.26 1.82
N GLN A 26 -12.16 1.57 2.86
CA GLN A 26 -12.38 2.95 3.31
C GLN A 26 -11.05 3.61 3.71
N ARG A 27 -10.22 2.94 4.51
CA ARG A 27 -8.89 3.43 4.91
C ARG A 27 -7.98 3.69 3.71
N HIS A 28 -7.98 2.79 2.71
CA HIS A 28 -7.18 3.00 1.49
C HIS A 28 -7.63 4.24 0.72
N THR A 29 -8.94 4.42 0.52
CA THR A 29 -9.49 5.60 -0.16
C THR A 29 -9.15 6.89 0.59
N GLU A 30 -9.23 6.87 1.92
CA GLU A 30 -8.86 8.01 2.76
C GLU A 30 -7.38 8.37 2.64
N LEU A 31 -6.49 7.37 2.64
CA LEU A 31 -5.05 7.56 2.40
C LEU A 31 -4.79 8.18 1.02
N VAL A 32 -5.38 7.64 -0.04
CA VAL A 32 -5.23 8.18 -1.41
C VAL A 32 -5.73 9.63 -1.50
N ASN A 33 -6.88 9.92 -0.90
CA ASN A 33 -7.42 11.27 -0.85
C ASN A 33 -6.52 12.25 -0.10
N THR A 34 -5.96 11.80 1.03
CA THR A 34 -5.03 12.59 1.84
C THR A 34 -3.75 12.90 1.07
N PHE A 35 -3.15 11.88 0.43
CA PHE A 35 -1.96 12.08 -0.40
C PHE A 35 -2.26 12.98 -1.60
N SER A 36 -3.41 12.82 -2.25
CA SER A 36 -3.84 13.71 -3.34
C SER A 36 -3.91 15.17 -2.91
N LYS A 37 -4.48 15.46 -1.72
CA LYS A 37 -4.51 16.81 -1.14
C LYS A 37 -3.11 17.36 -0.89
N ILE A 38 -2.23 16.56 -0.28
CA ILE A 38 -0.85 16.98 0.03
C ILE A 38 -0.07 17.26 -1.25
N GLN A 39 -0.11 16.35 -2.23
CA GLN A 39 0.56 16.49 -3.53
C GLN A 39 0.11 17.75 -4.28
N LYS A 40 -1.19 18.08 -4.25
CA LYS A 40 -1.71 19.31 -4.85
C LYS A 40 -1.15 20.54 -4.14
N LYS A 41 -1.15 20.54 -2.80
CA LYS A 41 -0.64 21.65 -1.98
C LYS A 41 0.86 21.88 -2.17
N ARG A 42 1.65 20.80 -2.21
CA ARG A 42 3.11 20.83 -2.31
C ARG A 42 3.65 20.85 -3.75
N LYS A 43 2.77 20.73 -4.74
CA LYS A 43 3.13 20.60 -6.17
C LYS A 43 4.19 19.51 -6.40
N SER A 44 4.05 18.38 -5.70
CA SER A 44 5.00 17.27 -5.69
C SER A 44 4.29 15.93 -5.93
N ARG A 45 5.04 14.90 -6.29
CA ARG A 45 4.57 13.51 -6.37
C ARG A 45 5.04 12.79 -5.12
N ILE A 46 4.10 12.26 -4.34
CA ILE A 46 4.39 11.39 -3.20
C ILE A 46 4.43 9.95 -3.70
N ILE A 47 5.52 9.25 -3.40
CA ILE A 47 5.68 7.81 -3.61
C ILE A 47 5.92 7.19 -2.22
N ALA A 48 5.00 6.35 -1.76
CA ALA A 48 5.09 5.73 -0.44
C ALA A 48 5.38 4.24 -0.57
N VAL A 49 6.45 3.80 0.09
CA VAL A 49 6.86 2.39 0.18
C VAL A 49 6.71 1.97 1.63
N VAL A 50 5.70 1.16 1.92
CA VAL A 50 5.34 0.76 3.29
C VAL A 50 5.25 -0.75 3.38
N HIS A 51 6.28 -1.36 3.96
CA HIS A 51 6.32 -2.76 4.34
C HIS A 51 5.98 -2.90 5.81
N ARG A 52 4.69 -3.02 6.09
CA ARG A 52 4.19 -3.35 7.42
C ARG A 52 3.97 -4.85 7.53
N THR A 53 4.31 -5.42 8.69
CA THR A 53 3.93 -6.79 9.06
C THR A 53 2.45 -6.78 9.43
N GLU A 54 1.59 -6.86 8.42
CA GLU A 54 0.17 -7.12 8.65
C GLU A 54 -0.14 -8.60 8.45
N PRO A 55 -0.99 -9.19 9.30
CA PRO A 55 -1.59 -10.47 9.01
C PRO A 55 -2.41 -10.34 7.72
N MET A 56 -1.89 -10.87 6.61
CA MET A 56 -2.58 -10.91 5.33
C MET A 56 -3.13 -12.32 5.08
N GLY A 57 -4.29 -12.40 4.43
CA GLY A 57 -4.94 -13.67 4.10
C GLY A 57 -5.93 -14.21 5.15
N LEU A 58 -6.60 -15.32 4.81
CA LEU A 58 -7.72 -15.91 5.56
C LEU A 58 -7.32 -16.41 6.98
N LEU A 59 -6.06 -16.77 7.18
CA LEU A 59 -5.54 -17.31 8.45
C LEU A 59 -4.76 -16.29 9.29
N GLY A 60 -4.61 -15.05 8.82
CA GLY A 60 -3.92 -14.00 9.58
C GLY A 60 -2.45 -14.28 9.87
N ILE A 61 -1.77 -15.05 9.03
CA ILE A 61 -0.34 -15.31 9.19
C ILE A 61 0.42 -14.05 8.74
N PRO A 62 1.30 -13.48 9.58
CA PRO A 62 2.08 -12.32 9.20
C PRO A 62 3.10 -12.72 8.12
N MET A 63 3.08 -12.02 6.98
CA MET A 63 4.10 -12.15 5.95
C MET A 63 5.04 -10.95 6.00
N LEU A 64 6.34 -11.23 6.09
CA LEU A 64 7.36 -10.19 5.98
C LEU A 64 7.45 -9.75 4.51
N ARG A 65 7.35 -8.45 4.26
CA ARG A 65 7.58 -7.85 2.94
C ARG A 65 8.88 -7.07 2.93
N TYR A 66 9.57 -7.13 1.80
CA TYR A 66 10.80 -6.42 1.51
C TYR A 66 10.72 -5.87 0.10
N ILE A 67 11.56 -4.89 -0.24
CA ILE A 67 11.61 -4.33 -1.59
C ILE A 67 12.02 -5.43 -2.57
N ASP A 68 11.12 -5.76 -3.49
CA ASP A 68 11.35 -6.70 -4.57
C ASP A 68 11.31 -6.03 -5.95
N LEU A 69 11.33 -6.85 -7.00
CA LEU A 69 11.32 -6.38 -8.39
C LEU A 69 9.99 -5.71 -8.77
N ASN A 70 8.87 -6.17 -8.24
CA ASN A 70 7.54 -5.62 -8.53
C ASN A 70 7.39 -4.24 -7.90
N ASP A 71 7.83 -4.09 -6.64
CA ASP A 71 7.83 -2.79 -5.98
C ASP A 71 8.68 -1.78 -6.77
N ALA A 72 9.84 -2.21 -7.30
CA ALA A 72 10.65 -1.36 -8.16
C ALA A 72 9.93 -1.00 -9.46
N GLU A 73 9.22 -1.90 -10.12
CA GLU A 73 8.47 -1.59 -11.34
C GLU A 73 7.40 -0.52 -11.10
N ASP A 74 6.61 -0.66 -10.02
CA ASP A 74 5.59 0.31 -9.63
C ASP A 74 6.19 1.68 -9.33
N ILE A 75 7.31 1.72 -8.61
CA ILE A 75 8.02 2.97 -8.28
C ILE A 75 8.61 3.60 -9.53
N LEU A 76 9.27 2.82 -10.39
CA LEU A 76 9.85 3.29 -11.65
C LEU A 76 8.76 3.86 -12.56
N GLU A 77 7.60 3.21 -12.62
CA GLU A 77 6.46 3.73 -13.38
C GLU A 77 5.94 5.04 -12.78
N ALA A 78 5.82 5.13 -11.45
CA ALA A 78 5.39 6.35 -10.78
C ALA A 78 6.35 7.53 -11.05
N ILE A 79 7.68 7.28 -11.04
CA ILE A 79 8.70 8.27 -11.41
C ILE A 79 8.53 8.67 -12.88
N ARG A 80 8.46 7.71 -13.82
CA ARG A 80 8.29 7.99 -15.25
C ARG A 80 7.03 8.80 -15.58
N LYS A 81 5.93 8.54 -14.85
CA LYS A 81 4.65 9.30 -14.97
C LYS A 81 4.68 10.64 -14.23
N THR A 82 5.79 11.02 -13.60
CA THR A 82 5.92 12.31 -12.92
C THR A 82 6.50 13.35 -13.89
N PRO A 83 5.85 14.50 -14.07
CA PRO A 83 6.38 15.57 -14.91
C PRO A 83 7.77 16.02 -14.46
N PRO A 84 8.66 16.40 -15.40
CA PRO A 84 10.03 16.87 -15.10
C PRO A 84 10.08 18.06 -14.12
N ASN A 85 9.06 18.93 -14.12
CA ASN A 85 9.01 20.12 -13.27
C ASN A 85 8.42 19.86 -11.87
N LYS A 86 8.19 18.59 -11.52
CA LYS A 86 7.49 18.19 -10.30
C LYS A 86 8.44 17.40 -9.40
N SER A 87 8.61 17.85 -8.17
CA SER A 87 9.50 17.19 -7.20
C SER A 87 8.95 15.84 -6.75
N LEU A 88 9.86 14.91 -6.46
CA LEU A 88 9.56 13.61 -5.87
C LEU A 88 9.68 13.70 -4.34
N GLU A 89 8.65 13.21 -3.63
CA GLU A 89 8.64 13.05 -2.18
C GLU A 89 8.49 11.57 -1.84
N PHE A 90 9.48 10.99 -1.18
CA PHE A 90 9.45 9.58 -0.79
C PHE A 90 9.08 9.42 0.68
N VAL A 91 8.11 8.54 0.96
CA VAL A 91 7.80 8.07 2.32
C VAL A 91 8.23 6.63 2.40
N MET A 92 9.29 6.34 3.16
CA MET A 92 9.86 5.00 3.24
C MET A 92 9.69 4.43 4.64
N HIS A 93 8.98 3.32 4.72
CA HIS A 93 8.95 2.44 5.88
C HIS A 93 9.19 1.02 5.37
N THR A 94 10.44 0.59 5.37
CA THR A 94 10.85 -0.69 4.78
C THR A 94 11.95 -1.32 5.62
N PRO A 95 11.96 -2.66 5.79
CA PRO A 95 13.09 -3.37 6.38
C PRO A 95 14.29 -3.48 5.40
N GLY A 96 14.18 -2.93 4.19
CA GLY A 96 15.15 -3.09 3.10
C GLY A 96 14.64 -4.09 2.05
N GLY A 97 15.55 -4.82 1.42
CA GLY A 97 15.21 -5.84 0.44
C GLY A 97 16.34 -6.10 -0.54
N LEU A 98 15.97 -6.43 -1.78
CA LEU A 98 16.92 -6.79 -2.81
C LEU A 98 17.73 -5.56 -3.27
N VAL A 99 19.05 -5.73 -3.38
CA VAL A 99 19.98 -4.64 -3.75
C VAL A 99 19.72 -4.10 -5.15
N LEU A 100 19.42 -4.98 -6.12
CA LEU A 100 19.22 -4.57 -7.51
C LEU A 100 17.97 -3.68 -7.70
N PRO A 101 16.77 -4.03 -7.20
CA PRO A 101 15.61 -3.13 -7.15
C PRO A 101 15.89 -1.79 -6.48
N ALA A 102 16.55 -1.80 -5.32
CA ALA A 102 16.92 -0.56 -4.62
C ALA A 102 17.83 0.33 -5.46
N LEU A 103 18.82 -0.26 -6.15
CA LEU A 103 19.72 0.46 -7.05
C LEU A 103 18.98 1.04 -8.26
N GLN A 104 18.00 0.33 -8.83
CA GLN A 104 17.19 0.83 -9.94
C GLN A 104 16.37 2.05 -9.52
N ILE A 105 15.71 1.97 -8.35
CA ILE A 105 14.96 3.09 -7.77
C ILE A 105 15.90 4.29 -7.56
N ALA A 106 17.06 4.08 -6.94
CA ALA A 106 18.04 5.15 -6.69
C ALA A 106 18.51 5.82 -7.98
N ARG A 107 18.79 5.04 -9.04
CA ARG A 107 19.16 5.57 -10.35
C ARG A 107 18.04 6.37 -11.00
N ALA A 108 16.80 5.91 -10.91
CA ALA A 108 15.65 6.61 -11.45
C ALA A 108 15.37 7.92 -10.72
N ILE A 109 15.51 7.94 -9.39
CA ILE A 109 15.43 9.17 -8.59
C ILE A 109 16.51 10.16 -9.05
N LYS A 110 17.76 9.71 -9.18
CA LYS A 110 18.87 10.55 -9.63
C LYS A 110 18.68 11.10 -11.06
N ALA A 111 18.01 10.33 -11.92
CA ALA A 111 17.77 10.71 -13.30
C ALA A 111 16.56 11.65 -13.47
N HIS A 112 15.71 11.79 -12.45
CA HIS A 112 14.59 12.72 -12.48
C HIS A 112 15.11 14.16 -12.31
N PRO A 113 14.79 15.08 -13.24
CA PRO A 113 15.31 16.45 -13.24
C PRO A 113 14.69 17.36 -12.18
#